data_AF-A0A515CRT4-F1
#
_entry.id   AF-A0A515CRT4-F1
#
_cell.length_a   1.000
_cell.length_b   1.000
_cell.length_c   1.000
_cell.angle_alpha   90.00
_cell.angle_beta   90.00
_cell.angle_gamma   90.00
#
_symmetry.space_group_name_H-M   'P 1'
#
loop_
_entity.id
_entity.type
_entity.pdbx_description
1 polymer ?
#
loop_
_entity_poly.entity_id
_entity_poly.type
_entity_poly.pdbx_seq_one_letter_code
_entity_poly.pdbx_strand_id
1 'polypeptide(L)'
;MTERISGGSFDVNYDSVMIHVENATVTITDNSAAVQTRGMPNGHVKGSVSADVEIEVDVLNFKKFTAVARAAGSWRGIGAKDFLFYANSGDEEEKIEVFGCVPTLSDLVNISPSEASKTTKKIKFMVTSPDFVAIDGVPYLSARDTRDLKG
;
A
#
# COMPACT_ATOMS: atom_id res chain seq x y z
N MET A 1 0.93 17.42 -26.11
CA MET A 1 -0.28 17.21 -25.30
C MET A 1 0.21 16.70 -23.97
N THR A 2 -0.03 17.44 -22.89
CA THR A 2 0.37 17.02 -21.54
C THR A 2 -0.64 15.97 -21.08
N GLU A 3 -0.28 14.70 -21.20
CA GLU A 3 -1.04 13.63 -20.56
C GLU A 3 -0.86 13.77 -19.05
N ARG A 4 -1.96 13.75 -18.31
CA ARG A 4 -1.96 13.79 -16.84
C ARG A 4 -1.97 12.37 -16.33
N ILE A 5 -1.33 12.12 -15.18
CA ILE A 5 -1.37 10.81 -14.55
C ILE A 5 -2.83 10.42 -14.28
N SER A 6 -3.23 9.25 -14.79
CA SER A 6 -4.54 8.64 -14.55
C SER A 6 -4.36 7.29 -13.88
N GLY A 7 -5.40 6.73 -13.26
CA GLY A 7 -5.33 5.41 -12.63
C GLY A 7 -4.81 4.29 -13.56
N GLY A 8 -5.01 4.42 -14.88
CA GLY A 8 -4.51 3.47 -15.87
C GLY A 8 -3.01 3.58 -16.18
N SER A 9 -2.34 4.61 -15.66
CA SER A 9 -0.90 4.86 -15.85
C SER A 9 -0.04 4.25 -14.73
N PHE A 10 -0.65 3.63 -13.71
CA PHE A 10 0.06 3.04 -12.59
C PHE A 10 0.44 1.59 -12.85
N ASP A 11 1.73 1.33 -12.86
CA ASP A 11 2.31 0.00 -12.76
C ASP A 11 2.47 -0.35 -11.28
N VAL A 12 1.83 -1.44 -10.86
CA VAL A 12 1.94 -1.96 -9.49
C VAL A 12 2.81 -3.20 -9.48
N ASN A 13 3.91 -3.13 -8.74
CA ASN A 13 4.79 -4.26 -8.50
C ASN A 13 4.65 -4.73 -7.05
N TYR A 14 4.55 -6.04 -6.86
CA TYR A 14 4.57 -6.71 -5.57
C TYR A 14 5.71 -7.73 -5.58
N ASP A 15 6.76 -7.51 -4.79
CA ASP A 15 7.93 -8.41 -4.72
C ASP A 15 8.52 -8.78 -6.11
N SER A 16 8.72 -7.77 -6.96
CA SER A 16 9.20 -7.93 -8.35
C SER A 16 8.23 -8.66 -9.30
N VAL A 17 6.98 -8.89 -8.91
CA VAL A 17 5.91 -9.38 -9.78
C VAL A 17 5.02 -8.21 -10.17
N MET A 18 4.88 -7.98 -11.47
CA MET A 18 3.95 -6.97 -11.99
C MET A 18 2.50 -7.47 -11.89
N ILE A 19 1.65 -6.65 -11.28
CA ILE A 19 0.26 -6.95 -10.98
C ILE A 19 -0.60 -5.84 -11.55
N HIS A 20 -1.61 -6.25 -12.32
CA HIS A 20 -2.63 -5.32 -12.77
C HIS A 20 -3.73 -5.23 -11.72
N VAL A 21 -3.97 -4.02 -11.24
CA VAL A 21 -5.01 -3.70 -10.27
C VAL A 21 -6.12 -2.91 -10.96
N GLU A 22 -7.36 -3.16 -10.59
CA GLU A 22 -8.51 -2.36 -11.02
C GLU A 22 -8.66 -1.14 -10.09
N ASN A 23 -8.27 -1.29 -8.82
CA ASN A 23 -8.20 -0.22 -7.83
C ASN A 23 -7.09 -0.52 -6.82
N ALA A 24 -6.41 0.51 -6.31
CA ALA A 24 -5.45 0.39 -5.22
C ALA A 24 -5.46 1.64 -4.34
N THR A 25 -5.45 1.43 -3.03
CA THR A 25 -5.48 2.50 -2.03
C THR A 25 -4.43 2.22 -0.97
N VAL A 26 -3.56 3.21 -0.71
CA VAL A 26 -2.66 3.20 0.45
C VAL A 26 -3.22 4.17 1.48
N THR A 27 -3.62 3.66 2.64
CA THR A 27 -4.17 4.47 3.74
C THR A 27 -3.14 4.55 4.87
N ILE A 28 -2.71 5.77 5.20
CA ILE A 28 -1.85 6.04 6.35
C ILE A 28 -2.70 6.60 7.48
N THR A 29 -2.58 6.02 8.67
CA THR A 29 -3.18 6.50 9.91
C THR A 29 -2.06 7.02 10.81
N ASP A 30 -2.01 8.35 10.98
CA ASP A 30 -1.12 9.04 11.92
C ASP A 30 -1.91 9.55 13.13
N ASN A 31 -1.60 9.01 14.32
CA ASN A 31 -2.26 9.37 15.57
C ASN A 31 -1.56 10.53 16.29
N SER A 32 -0.79 11.35 15.57
CA SER A 32 -0.17 12.57 16.12
C SER A 32 -1.21 13.59 16.58
N ALA A 33 -0.91 14.26 17.69
CA ALA A 33 -1.85 15.18 18.34
C ALA A 33 -1.22 16.56 18.59
N ALA A 34 -2.02 17.61 18.43
CA ALA A 34 -1.62 18.97 18.80
C ALA A 34 -1.59 19.11 20.33
N VAL A 35 -0.51 19.67 20.86
CA VAL A 35 -0.39 19.98 22.29
C VAL A 35 -0.85 21.41 22.52
N GLN A 36 -1.52 21.65 23.64
CA GLN A 36 -1.93 23.01 24.03
C GLN A 36 -1.19 23.45 25.29
N THR A 37 -0.79 24.72 25.31
CA THR A 37 -0.30 25.39 26.52
C THR A 37 -1.28 26.51 26.87
N ARG A 38 -1.90 26.44 28.05
CA ARG A 38 -2.94 27.39 28.51
C ARG A 38 -4.13 27.51 27.53
N GLY A 39 -4.54 26.41 26.92
CA GLY A 39 -5.67 26.36 25.98
C GLY A 39 -5.36 26.91 24.58
N MET A 40 -4.10 27.27 24.29
CA MET A 40 -3.65 27.65 22.95
C MET A 40 -2.74 26.56 22.36
N PRO A 41 -2.91 26.17 21.08
CA PRO A 41 -2.01 25.23 20.41
C PRO A 41 -0.56 25.69 20.49
N ASN A 42 0.31 24.83 21.03
CA ASN A 42 1.73 25.07 21.24
C ASN A 42 2.53 23.77 21.02
N GLY A 43 2.69 23.40 19.75
CA GLY A 43 3.44 22.22 19.34
C GLY A 43 2.57 20.98 19.07
N HIS A 44 3.23 19.87 18.77
CA HIS A 44 2.61 18.57 18.49
C HIS A 44 3.41 17.44 19.16
N VAL A 45 2.76 16.33 19.45
CA VAL A 45 3.41 15.07 19.84
C VAL A 45 3.17 14.06 18.73
N LYS A 46 4.25 13.40 18.30
CA LYS A 46 4.18 12.32 17.32
C LYS A 46 3.50 11.10 17.95
N GLY A 47 2.47 10.59 17.29
CA GLY A 47 1.72 9.41 17.72
C GLY A 47 2.20 8.14 17.04
N SER A 48 1.47 7.05 17.27
CA SER A 48 1.66 5.80 16.52
C SER A 48 1.21 5.98 15.07
N VAL A 49 2.02 5.47 14.15
CA VAL A 49 1.73 5.42 12.72
C VAL A 49 1.46 3.99 12.28
N SER A 50 0.46 3.82 11.42
CA SER A 50 0.15 2.53 10.78
C SER A 50 -0.30 2.79 9.36
N ALA A 51 -0.05 1.84 8.45
CA ALA A 51 -0.53 1.93 7.09
C ALA A 51 -1.13 0.61 6.64
N ASP A 52 -2.15 0.72 5.80
CA ASP A 52 -2.83 -0.38 5.16
C ASP A 52 -2.83 -0.16 3.64
N VAL A 53 -2.55 -1.20 2.88
CA VAL A 53 -2.70 -1.23 1.43
C VAL A 53 -3.90 -2.10 1.09
N GLU A 54 -4.83 -1.57 0.31
CA GLU A 54 -5.97 -2.31 -0.19
C GLU A 54 -5.93 -2.30 -1.71
N ILE A 55 -5.91 -3.48 -2.33
CA ILE A 55 -5.93 -3.64 -3.79
C ILE A 55 -7.16 -4.43 -4.21
N GLU A 56 -7.67 -4.11 -5.39
CA GLU A 56 -8.72 -4.82 -6.08
C GLU A 56 -8.16 -5.36 -7.40
N VAL A 57 -8.22 -6.67 -7.57
CA VAL A 57 -7.62 -7.37 -8.72
C VAL A 57 -8.59 -8.33 -9.37
N ASP A 58 -8.40 -8.59 -10.65
CA ASP A 58 -9.15 -9.64 -11.34
C ASP A 58 -8.74 -11.07 -10.89
N VAL A 59 -9.51 -12.05 -11.34
CA VAL A 59 -9.28 -13.47 -11.01
C VAL A 59 -7.90 -13.98 -11.48
N LEU A 60 -7.33 -13.44 -12.56
CA LEU A 60 -6.02 -13.89 -13.08
C LEU A 60 -4.87 -13.38 -12.21
N ASN A 61 -4.90 -12.11 -11.84
CA ASN A 61 -3.93 -11.50 -10.93
C ASN A 61 -4.08 -12.06 -9.51
N PHE A 62 -5.30 -12.37 -9.07
CA PHE A 62 -5.52 -13.07 -7.79
C PHE A 62 -4.83 -14.45 -7.74
N LYS A 63 -4.76 -15.17 -8.87
CA LYS A 63 -4.02 -16.44 -8.94
C LYS A 63 -2.51 -16.25 -8.74
N LYS A 64 -1.93 -15.11 -9.13
CA LYS A 64 -0.51 -14.80 -8.85
C LYS A 64 -0.26 -14.71 -7.34
N PHE A 65 -1.09 -13.97 -6.61
CA PHE A 65 -1.02 -13.94 -5.14
C PHE A 65 -1.24 -15.31 -4.52
N THR A 66 -2.16 -16.10 -5.06
CA THR A 66 -2.39 -17.47 -4.60
C THR A 66 -1.15 -18.37 -4.83
N ALA A 67 -0.40 -18.15 -5.92
CA ALA A 67 0.84 -18.88 -6.16
C ALA A 67 1.93 -18.50 -5.15
N VAL A 68 2.05 -17.21 -4.81
CA VAL A 68 2.94 -16.73 -3.73
C VAL A 68 2.52 -17.34 -2.39
N ALA A 69 1.22 -17.33 -2.06
CA ALA A 69 0.68 -17.97 -0.86
C ALA A 69 1.01 -19.46 -0.79
N ARG A 70 0.90 -20.16 -1.93
CA ARG A 70 1.21 -21.59 -2.02
C ARG A 70 2.70 -21.86 -1.83
N ALA A 71 3.58 -21.04 -2.42
CA ALA A 71 5.02 -21.14 -2.21
C ALA A 71 5.40 -20.90 -0.75
N ALA A 72 4.71 -19.98 -0.08
CA ALA A 72 4.86 -19.72 1.35
C ALA A 72 4.14 -20.75 2.27
N GLY A 73 3.47 -21.75 1.70
CA GLY A 73 2.70 -22.77 2.41
C GLY A 73 1.32 -22.32 2.91
N SER A 74 1.09 -21.03 3.10
CA SER A 74 -0.24 -20.46 3.39
C SER A 74 -0.26 -18.95 3.14
N TRP A 75 -1.46 -18.36 3.04
CA TRP A 75 -1.62 -16.89 2.95
C TRP A 75 -1.03 -16.16 4.16
N ARG A 76 -1.14 -16.73 5.36
CA ARG A 76 -0.51 -16.20 6.58
C ARG A 76 0.99 -16.45 6.64
N GLY A 77 1.49 -17.39 5.84
CA GLY A 77 2.92 -17.70 5.72
C GLY A 77 3.65 -16.78 4.76
N ILE A 78 2.93 -15.96 3.98
CA ILE A 78 3.53 -14.94 3.12
C ILE A 78 4.31 -13.97 4.02
N GLY A 79 5.63 -13.94 3.86
CA GLY A 79 6.50 -12.99 4.54
C GLY A 79 6.21 -11.54 4.11
N ALA A 80 6.76 -10.58 4.85
CA ALA A 80 6.62 -9.17 4.52
C ALA A 80 7.24 -8.87 3.15
N LYS A 81 6.45 -8.31 2.23
CA LYS A 81 6.82 -8.00 0.85
C LYS A 81 6.53 -6.54 0.53
N ASP A 82 7.27 -5.96 -0.41
CA ASP A 82 7.14 -4.54 -0.72
C ASP A 82 6.20 -4.33 -1.92
N PHE A 83 5.47 -3.22 -1.89
CA PHE A 83 4.74 -2.67 -3.03
C PHE A 83 5.47 -1.46 -3.59
N LEU A 84 5.50 -1.39 -4.93
CA LEU A 84 5.90 -0.21 -5.69
C LEU A 84 4.75 0.17 -6.61
N PHE A 85 4.17 1.34 -6.39
CA PHE A 85 3.23 1.98 -7.29
C PHE A 85 4.00 3.04 -8.07
N TYR A 86 4.06 2.90 -9.38
CA TYR A 86 4.81 3.81 -10.24
C TYR A 86 3.94 4.25 -11.41
N ALA A 87 3.85 5.55 -11.64
CA ALA A 87 3.23 6.11 -12.84
C ALA A 87 4.16 7.14 -13.47
N ASN A 88 4.24 7.13 -14.80
CA ASN A 88 4.98 8.11 -15.57
C ASN A 88 4.17 8.50 -16.82
N SER A 89 3.89 9.79 -16.97
CA SER A 89 3.14 10.36 -18.08
C SER A 89 3.99 11.34 -18.92
N GLY A 90 5.32 11.18 -18.87
CA GLY A 90 6.31 12.00 -19.56
C GLY A 90 6.64 13.31 -18.83
N ASP A 91 5.61 14.10 -18.50
CA ASP A 91 5.75 15.38 -17.79
C ASP A 91 5.59 15.24 -16.26
N GLU A 92 4.94 14.17 -15.80
CA GLU A 92 4.63 13.88 -14.40
C GLU A 92 5.07 12.44 -14.07
N GLU A 93 5.80 12.27 -12.97
CA GLU A 93 6.18 10.98 -12.41
C GLU A 93 5.69 10.93 -10.96
N GLU A 94 5.08 9.80 -10.58
CA GLU A 94 4.65 9.52 -9.22
C GLU A 94 5.11 8.13 -8.81
N LYS A 95 5.86 8.07 -7.70
CA LYS A 95 6.43 6.84 -7.16
C LYS A 95 6.05 6.70 -5.69
N ILE A 96 5.25 5.68 -5.36
CA ILE A 96 4.90 5.35 -3.99
C ILE A 96 5.45 3.97 -3.66
N GLU A 97 6.32 3.92 -2.66
CA GLU A 97 6.93 2.69 -2.14
C GLU A 97 6.33 2.38 -0.77
N VAL A 98 5.84 1.16 -0.59
CA VAL A 98 5.27 0.70 0.67
C VAL A 98 5.99 -0.57 1.09
N PHE A 99 6.62 -0.54 2.27
CA PHE A 99 7.57 -1.57 2.68
C PHE A 99 6.98 -2.56 3.69
N GLY A 100 7.30 -3.83 3.52
CA GLY A 100 6.93 -4.90 4.44
C GLY A 100 5.43 -5.11 4.59
N CYS A 101 4.70 -5.12 3.48
CA CYS A 101 3.29 -5.43 3.42
C CYS A 101 3.04 -6.92 3.66
N VAL A 102 2.19 -7.24 4.64
CA VAL A 102 1.75 -8.59 4.97
C VAL A 102 0.26 -8.71 4.69
N PRO A 103 -0.21 -9.73 3.94
CA PRO A 103 -1.61 -9.86 3.58
C PRO A 103 -2.49 -10.11 4.82
N THR A 104 -3.46 -9.22 5.00
CA THR A 104 -4.57 -9.31 5.95
C THR A 104 -5.83 -9.50 5.12
N LEU A 105 -6.14 -10.74 4.73
CA LEU A 105 -7.33 -11.04 3.92
C LEU A 105 -8.58 -10.46 4.60
N SER A 106 -9.24 -9.50 3.95
CA SER A 106 -10.50 -8.90 4.42
C SER A 106 -11.70 -9.57 3.74
N ASP A 107 -11.84 -9.36 2.43
CA ASP A 107 -13.01 -9.79 1.65
C ASP A 107 -12.62 -10.82 0.56
N LEU A 108 -12.75 -12.11 0.88
CA LEU A 108 -12.32 -13.20 -0.01
C LEU A 108 -13.22 -13.41 -1.23
N VAL A 109 -14.48 -13.01 -1.12
CA VAL A 109 -15.51 -13.24 -2.15
C VAL A 109 -16.48 -12.06 -2.16
N ASN A 110 -16.46 -11.28 -3.23
CA ASN A 110 -17.48 -10.28 -3.54
C ASN A 110 -18.11 -10.64 -4.90
N ILE A 111 -19.29 -11.25 -4.88
CA ILE A 111 -20.01 -11.68 -6.09
C ILE A 111 -21.21 -10.76 -6.27
N SER A 112 -21.13 -9.87 -7.25
CA SER A 112 -22.27 -9.07 -7.70
C SER A 112 -22.87 -9.70 -8.97
N PRO A 113 -24.13 -10.17 -8.95
CA PRO A 113 -24.77 -10.82 -10.11
C PRO A 113 -25.21 -9.83 -11.22
N SER A 114 -24.56 -8.67 -11.33
CA SER A 114 -24.85 -7.70 -12.40
C SER A 114 -24.08 -8.07 -13.68
N GLU A 115 -24.83 -8.42 -14.73
CA GLU A 115 -24.34 -8.77 -16.06
C GLU A 115 -23.67 -7.57 -16.74
N ALA A 116 -22.36 -7.35 -16.50
CA ALA A 116 -21.42 -6.64 -17.38
C ALA A 116 -20.00 -6.51 -16.79
N SER A 117 -19.83 -6.66 -15.47
CA SER A 117 -18.57 -6.31 -14.79
C SER A 117 -17.68 -7.52 -14.52
N LYS A 118 -16.39 -7.39 -14.84
CA LYS A 118 -15.34 -8.39 -14.59
C LYS A 118 -15.28 -8.71 -13.09
N THR A 119 -15.18 -9.99 -12.71
CA THR A 119 -15.09 -10.38 -11.30
C THR A 119 -13.78 -9.90 -10.68
N THR A 120 -13.90 -9.08 -9.64
CA THR A 120 -12.77 -8.56 -8.87
C THR A 120 -12.70 -9.16 -7.47
N LYS A 121 -11.52 -9.10 -6.86
CA LYS A 121 -11.24 -9.57 -5.50
C LYS A 121 -10.40 -8.53 -4.78
N LYS A 122 -10.81 -8.23 -3.54
CA LYS A 122 -10.13 -7.28 -2.67
C LYS A 122 -9.15 -8.00 -1.76
N ILE A 123 -7.93 -7.49 -1.67
CA ILE A 123 -6.90 -7.99 -0.76
C ILE A 123 -6.38 -6.79 0.03
N LYS A 124 -6.42 -6.90 1.35
CA LYS A 124 -5.82 -5.92 2.25
C LYS A 124 -4.47 -6.43 2.74
N PHE A 125 -3.54 -5.51 2.96
CA PHE A 125 -2.20 -5.75 3.48
C PHE A 125 -1.91 -4.73 4.58
N MET A 126 -1.30 -5.19 5.66
CA MET A 126 -0.80 -4.31 6.72
C MET A 126 0.70 -4.04 6.51
N VAL A 127 1.12 -2.80 6.71
CA VAL A 127 2.53 -2.38 6.64
C VAL A 127 3.22 -2.70 7.95
N THR A 128 4.31 -3.47 7.89
CA THR A 128 5.02 -3.96 9.08
C THR A 128 6.50 -3.56 9.13
N SER A 129 7.06 -3.03 8.04
CA SER A 129 8.46 -2.57 8.03
C SER A 129 8.62 -1.19 8.67
N PRO A 130 9.72 -0.93 9.41
CA PRO A 130 10.07 0.42 9.86
C PRO A 130 10.45 1.36 8.70
N ASP A 131 10.70 0.86 7.49
CA ASP A 131 10.83 1.71 6.30
C ASP A 131 9.50 2.36 5.89
N PHE A 132 8.38 1.74 6.30
CA PHE A 132 7.03 2.27 6.20
C PHE A 132 6.60 2.63 4.77
N VAL A 133 6.50 3.92 4.44
CA VAL A 133 6.10 4.43 3.13
C VAL A 133 7.09 5.50 2.69
N ALA A 134 7.48 5.49 1.42
CA ALA A 134 8.20 6.58 0.76
C ALA A 134 7.41 7.08 -0.45
N ILE A 135 7.40 8.39 -0.65
CA ILE A 135 6.69 9.08 -1.72
C ILE A 135 7.74 9.88 -2.50
N ASP A 136 7.92 9.56 -3.78
CA ASP A 136 8.93 10.12 -4.66
C ASP A 136 10.35 10.09 -4.07
N GLY A 137 10.67 8.99 -3.39
CA GLY A 137 11.95 8.80 -2.70
C GLY A 137 12.10 9.55 -1.37
N VAL A 138 11.06 10.27 -0.93
CA VAL A 138 11.02 10.92 0.39
C VAL A 138 10.32 10.01 1.40
N PRO A 139 11.02 9.53 2.45
CA PRO A 139 10.39 8.72 3.49
C PRO A 139 9.34 9.50 4.28
N TYR A 140 8.20 8.88 4.56
CA TYR A 140 7.16 9.45 5.42
C TYR A 140 7.64 9.57 6.87
N LEU A 141 8.36 8.56 7.36
CA LEU A 141 8.95 8.58 8.71
C LEU A 141 10.34 9.20 8.67
N SER A 142 10.64 10.06 9.65
CA SER A 142 11.96 10.66 9.75
C SER A 142 13.00 9.66 10.25
N ALA A 143 14.27 9.94 9.98
CA ALA A 143 15.39 9.13 10.50
C ALA A 143 15.40 9.02 12.03
N ARG A 144 14.77 9.96 12.75
CA ARG A 144 14.62 9.89 14.22
C ARG A 144 13.52 8.93 14.65
N ASP A 145 12.45 8.81 13.86
CA ASP A 145 11.30 7.94 14.19
C ASP A 145 11.64 6.47 14.00
N THR A 146 12.58 6.18 13.09
CA THR A 146 13.02 4.83 12.74
C THR A 146 14.40 4.48 13.32
N ARG A 147 14.93 5.36 14.17
CA ARG A 147 16.22 5.17 14.81
C ARG A 147 16.18 3.91 15.69
N ASP A 148 17.23 3.09 15.58
CA ASP A 148 17.38 1.81 16.30
C ASP A 148 16.38 0.70 15.87
N LEU A 149 15.53 0.96 14.86
CA LEU A 149 14.63 -0.04 14.26
C LEU A 149 15.13 -0.57 12.91
N LYS A 150 15.94 0.23 12.20
CA LYS A 150 16.60 -0.16 10.96
C LYS A 150 18.01 -0.67 11.30
N GLY A 151 18.26 -1.96 11.06
CA GLY A 151 19.55 -2.62 11.27
C GLY A 151 20.50 -2.43 10.10
#